data_AF-K9VXT3-F1
#
_entry.id   AF-K9VXT3-F1
#
_cell.length_a   1.000
_cell.length_b   1.000
_cell.length_c   1.000
_cell.angle_alpha   90.00
_cell.angle_beta   90.00
_cell.angle_gamma   90.00
#
_symmetry.space_group_name_H-M   'P 1'
#
loop_
_entity.id
_entity.type
_entity.pdbx_description
1 polymer ?
#
loop_
_entity_poly.entity_id
_entity_poly.type
_entity_poly.pdbx_seq_one_letter_code
_entity_poly.pdbx_strand_id
1 'polypeptide(L)' 'MTREKTLRVRLDEKEWEKLQVYADSKGVGMSHIIRDYIRRLPHVMTKNQEEPE' A
#
# COMPACT_ATOMS: atom_id res chain seq x y z
N MET A 1 -11.97 -11.17 -3.86
CA MET A 1 -12.32 -10.32 -2.70
C MET A 1 -12.28 -8.87 -3.12
N THR A 2 -13.40 -8.18 -2.99
CA THR A 2 -13.58 -6.78 -3.37
C THR A 2 -12.73 -5.89 -2.47
N ARG A 3 -11.93 -4.99 -3.05
CA ARG A 3 -11.09 -4.04 -2.29
C ARG A 3 -11.90 -2.78 -2.07
N GLU A 4 -12.56 -2.69 -0.92
CA GLU A 4 -13.51 -1.60 -0.64
C GLU A 4 -12.85 -0.37 -0.01
N LYS A 5 -11.68 -0.55 0.62
CA LYS A 5 -10.96 0.54 1.30
C LYS A 5 -10.04 1.29 0.33
N THR A 6 -10.14 2.62 0.33
CA THR A 6 -9.29 3.52 -0.47
C THR A 6 -8.26 4.21 0.44
N LEU A 7 -6.98 4.13 0.07
CA LEU A 7 -5.90 4.88 0.70
C LEU A 7 -5.57 6.11 -0.15
N ARG A 8 -5.70 7.32 0.41
CA ARG A 8 -5.23 8.56 -0.21
C ARG A 8 -4.04 9.09 0.57
N VAL A 9 -2.91 9.29 -0.11
CA VAL A 9 -1.68 9.83 0.47
C VAL A 9 -1.33 11.09 -0.31
N ARG A 10 -0.93 12.14 0.41
CA ARG A 10 -0.36 13.34 -0.20
C ARG A 10 1.14 13.12 -0.30
N LEU A 11 1.68 13.29 -1.50
CA LEU A 11 3.11 13.15 -1.79
C LEU A 11 3.62 14.50 -2.29
N ASP A 12 4.88 14.82 -2.00
CA ASP A 12 5.57 15.90 -2.69
C ASP A 12 6.01 15.47 -4.10
N GLU A 13 6.44 16.42 -4.93
CA GLU A 13 6.85 16.16 -6.32
C GLU A 13 7.99 15.12 -6.42
N LYS A 14 8.98 15.18 -5.52
CA LYS A 14 10.11 14.24 -5.50
C LYS A 14 9.68 12.84 -5.12
N GLU A 15 8.79 12.72 -4.13
CA GLU A 15 8.19 11.44 -3.73
C GLU A 15 7.37 10.82 -4.86
N TRP A 16 6.57 11.65 -5.54
CA TRP A 16 5.77 11.22 -6.68
C TRP A 16 6.65 10.69 -7.82
N GLU A 17 7.65 11.48 -8.23
CA GLU A 17 8.56 11.10 -9.31
C GLU A 17 9.33 9.82 -8.97
N LYS A 18 9.84 9.70 -7.74
CA LYS A 18 10.52 8.49 -7.29
C LYS A 18 9.60 7.26 -7.35
N LEU A 19 8.34 7.41 -6.94
CA LEU A 19 7.36 6.33 -7.00
C LEU A 19 7.02 5.95 -8.45
N GLN A 20 6.92 6.95 -9.34
CA GLN A 20 6.67 6.77 -10.76
C GLN A 20 7.80 6.00 -11.44
N VAL A 21 9.04 6.50 -11.33
CA VAL A 21 10.24 5.87 -11.92
C VAL A 21 10.41 4.42 -11.45
N TYR A 22 10.16 4.15 -10.17
CA TYR A 22 10.23 2.80 -9.64
C TYR A 22 9.11 1.88 -10.17
N ALA A 23 7.89 2.41 -10.30
CA ALA A 23 6.77 1.69 -10.87
C ALA A 23 7.02 1.34 -12.36
N ASP A 24 7.48 2.31 -13.14
CA ASP A 24 7.87 2.15 -14.55
C ASP A 24 9.01 1.12 -14.71
N SER A 25 10.06 1.21 -13.89
CA SER A 25 11.17 0.26 -13.90
C SER A 25 10.74 -1.19 -13.64
N LYS A 26 9.66 -1.39 -12.88
CA LYS A 26 9.09 -2.70 -12.55
C LYS A 26 7.96 -3.13 -13.50
N GLY A 27 7.53 -2.26 -14.42
CA GLY A 27 6.41 -2.51 -15.34
C GLY A 27 5.07 -2.68 -14.61
N VAL A 28 4.90 -2.06 -13.43
CA VAL A 28 3.68 -2.16 -12.62
C VAL A 28 3.17 -0.77 -12.26
N GLY A 29 1.90 -0.66 -11.88
CA GLY A 29 1.35 0.61 -11.39
C GLY A 29 1.84 0.97 -9.99
N MET A 30 1.86 2.27 -9.66
CA MET A 30 2.21 2.79 -8.32
C MET A 30 1.44 2.10 -7.18
N SER A 31 0.14 1.83 -7.39
CA SER A 31 -0.70 1.08 -6.45
C SER A 31 -0.16 -0.32 -6.16
N HIS A 32 0.51 -0.96 -7.12
CA HIS A 32 1.14 -2.26 -6.92
C HIS A 32 2.36 -2.14 -6.02
N ILE A 33 3.18 -1.09 -6.20
CA ILE A 33 4.32 -0.80 -5.34
C ILE A 33 3.87 -0.63 -3.88
N ILE A 34 2.84 0.18 -3.64
CA ILE A 34 2.30 0.39 -2.29
C ILE A 34 1.81 -0.93 -1.69
N ARG A 35 1.10 -1.75 -2.47
CA ARG A 35 0.62 -3.07 -2.04
C ARG A 35 1.75 -4.04 -1.73
N ASP A 36 2.83 -4.01 -2.51
CA ASP A 36 4.00 -4.84 -2.28
C ASP A 36 4.69 -4.47 -0.97
N TYR A 37 4.84 -3.16 -0.71
CA TYR A 37 5.34 -2.69 0.59
C TYR A 37 4.43 -3.12 1.74
N ILE A 38 3.10 -3.01 1.60
CA ILE A 38 2.15 -3.48 2.62
C ILE A 38 2.32 -4.99 2.89
N ARG A 39 2.56 -5.80 1.86
CA ARG A 39 2.79 -7.25 2.01
C ARG A 39 4.09 -7.59 2.74
N ARG A 40 5.09 -6.73 2.67
CA ARG A 40 6.38 -6.89 3.37
C ARG A 40 6.32 -6.44 4.82
N LEU A 41 5.27 -5.71 5.22
CA LEU A 41 5.11 -5.34 6.62
C LEU A 41 4.95 -6.61 7.47
N PRO A 42 5.58 -6.67 8.65
CA PRO A 42 5.36 -7.78 9.56
C PRO A 42 3.86 -7.87 9.87
N HIS A 43 3.32 -9.09 9.94
CA HIS A 43 1.99 -9.30 10.48
C HIS A 43 2.04 -8.89 11.95
N VAL A 44 1.72 -7.63 12.22
CA VAL A 44 1.43 -7.19 13.57
C VAL A 44 0.10 -7.84 13.89
N MET A 45 0.14 -8.96 14.61
CA MET A 45 -1.06 -9.54 15.22
C MET A 45 -1.56 -8.52 16.25
N THR A 46 -2.34 -7.54 15.81
CA THR A 46 -3.24 -6.83 16.70
C THR A 46 -4.29 -7.85 17.14
N LYS A 47 -4.04 -8.50 18.27
CA LYS A 47 -5.13 -9.00 19.13
C LYS A 47 -6.02 -7.79 19.41
N ASN A 48 -7.14 -7.72 18.71
CA ASN A 48 -8.37 -7.02 19.04
C ASN A 48 -9.30 -7.20 17.82
N GLN A 49 -9.71 -8.44 17.61
CA GLN A 49 -11.04 -8.67 17.06
C GLN A 49 -11.91 -8.92 18.29
N GLU A 50 -12.62 -7.88 18.72
CA GLU A 50 -13.73 -8.03 19.65
C GLU A 50 -14.74 -8.99 18.99
N GLU A 51 -14.96 -10.12 19.66
CA GLU A 51 -16.00 -11.09 19.35
C GLU A 51 -17.36 -10.38 19.45
N PRO A 52 -18.24 -10.44 18.43
CA PRO A 52 -19.64 -10.11 18.64
C PRO A 52 -20.32 -11.28 19.38
N GLU A 53 -20.90 -10.97 20.55
CA GLU A 53 -21.84 -11.82 21.31
C GLU A 53 -23.05 -12.27 20.49
#